data_AF-A0A9W8HXV5-F1
#
_entry.id   AF-A0A9W8HXV5-F1
#
_cell.length_a   1.000
_cell.length_b   1.000
_cell.length_c   1.000
_cell.angle_alpha   90.00
_cell.angle_beta   90.00
_cell.angle_gamma   90.00
#
_symmetry.space_group_name_H-M   'P 1'
#
loop_
_entity.id
_entity.type
_entity.pdbx_description
1 polymer ?
#
loop_
_entity_poly.entity_id
_entity_poly.type
_entity_poly.pdbx_seq_one_letter_code
_entity_poly.pdbx_strand_id
1 'polypeptide(L)'
;MVKGALTKMNVAALTEWDFHLPLVQMALNSHRHCGLLMSPAQAMFGREMLPPQVLLAPIVPLTTELTLNMLHRFRDHVIWPQAARHLSDYQAQLCRQFDSAHKVKDFTPGDRVLA
;
A
#
# COMPACT_ATOMS: atom_id res chain seq x y z
N MET A 1 6.37 -4.18 6.99
CA MET A 1 4.90 -4.20 7.19
C MET A 1 4.34 -5.60 7.47
N VAL A 2 4.71 -6.64 6.72
CA VAL A 2 4.20 -8.03 6.92
C VAL A 2 4.45 -8.55 8.34
N LYS A 3 5.67 -8.43 8.87
CA LYS A 3 6.00 -8.83 10.26
C LYS A 3 5.09 -8.16 11.29
N GLY A 4 4.87 -6.84 11.18
CA GLY A 4 4.01 -6.11 12.10
C GLY A 4 2.53 -6.50 12.02
N ALA A 5 2.04 -6.86 10.83
CA ALA A 5 0.69 -7.41 10.66
C ALA A 5 0.56 -8.79 11.33
N LEU A 6 1.53 -9.68 11.12
CA LEU A 6 1.58 -11.00 11.76
C LEU A 6 1.70 -10.91 13.29
N THR A 7 2.48 -9.96 13.82
CA THR A 7 2.58 -9.72 15.26
C THR A 7 1.26 -9.22 15.85
N LYS A 8 0.55 -8.31 15.15
CA LYS A 8 -0.77 -7.83 15.60
C LYS A 8 -1.86 -8.90 15.56
N MET A 9 -1.76 -9.86 14.66
CA MET A 9 -2.64 -11.04 14.62
C MET A 9 -2.27 -12.08 15.70
N ASN A 10 -1.25 -11.81 16.52
CA ASN A 10 -0.70 -12.73 17.51
C ASN A 10 -0.18 -14.05 16.89
N VAL A 11 0.11 -14.04 15.59
CA VAL A 11 0.58 -15.19 14.80
C VAL A 11 2.10 -15.32 14.84
N ALA A 12 2.82 -14.31 15.38
CA ALA A 12 4.27 -14.36 15.51
C ALA A 12 4.79 -15.51 16.40
N ALA A 13 3.93 -16.11 17.23
CA ALA A 13 4.23 -17.29 18.03
C ALA A 13 3.85 -18.63 17.34
N LEU A 14 3.18 -18.59 16.19
CA LEU A 14 2.68 -19.76 15.49
C LEU A 14 3.65 -20.20 14.39
N THR A 15 3.99 -21.49 14.41
CA THR A 15 4.73 -22.22 13.37
C THR A 15 4.04 -22.23 12.00
N GLU A 16 2.83 -21.67 11.89
CA GLU A 16 1.92 -21.73 10.73
C GLU A 16 1.68 -20.36 10.08
N TRP A 17 2.64 -19.43 10.21
CA TRP A 17 2.55 -18.09 9.61
C TRP A 17 2.31 -18.12 8.09
N ASP A 18 2.76 -19.18 7.43
CA ASP A 18 2.59 -19.47 6.01
C ASP A 18 1.11 -19.68 5.63
N PHE A 19 0.33 -20.36 6.47
CA PHE A 19 -1.11 -20.54 6.28
C PHE A 19 -1.86 -19.19 6.25
N HIS A 20 -1.36 -18.20 7.00
CA HIS A 20 -1.98 -16.88 7.08
C HIS A 20 -1.49 -15.90 6.00
N LEU A 21 -0.46 -16.24 5.22
CA LEU A 21 0.09 -15.35 4.20
C LEU A 21 -0.94 -14.87 3.17
N PRO A 22 -1.83 -15.72 2.62
CA PRO A 22 -2.81 -15.25 1.65
C PRO A 22 -3.76 -14.19 2.24
N LEU A 23 -4.16 -14.37 3.50
CA LEU A 23 -5.01 -13.41 4.22
C LEU A 23 -4.27 -12.11 4.51
N VAL A 24 -3.01 -12.18 4.93
CA VAL A 24 -2.18 -10.99 5.17
C VAL A 24 -1.92 -10.24 3.86
N GLN A 25 -1.61 -10.94 2.78
CA GLN A 25 -1.43 -10.35 1.46
C GLN A 25 -2.73 -9.66 0.99
N MET A 26 -3.87 -10.31 1.21
CA MET A 26 -5.17 -9.74 0.88
C MET A 26 -5.42 -8.46 1.69
N ALA A 27 -5.21 -8.50 3.01
CA ALA A 27 -5.40 -7.36 3.90
C ALA A 27 -4.47 -6.18 3.55
N LEU A 28 -3.21 -6.45 3.25
CA LEU A 28 -2.25 -5.41 2.86
C LEU A 28 -2.60 -4.80 1.50
N ASN A 29 -3.09 -5.59 0.55
CA ASN A 29 -3.46 -5.10 -0.78
C ASN A 29 -4.80 -4.36 -0.80
N SER A 30 -5.73 -4.63 0.12
CA SER A 30 -7.02 -3.93 0.22
C SER A 30 -6.96 -2.69 1.11
N HIS A 31 -5.96 -2.57 2.00
CA HIS A 31 -5.84 -1.43 2.89
C HIS A 31 -5.43 -0.16 2.13
N ARG A 32 -6.09 0.95 2.42
CA ARG A 32 -5.73 2.26 1.85
C ARG A 32 -4.41 2.74 2.43
N HIS A 33 -3.49 3.13 1.55
CA HIS A 33 -2.21 3.69 1.95
C HIS A 33 -2.30 5.22 2.06
N CYS A 34 -1.80 5.81 3.15
CA CYS A 34 -1.95 7.23 3.47
C CYS A 34 -1.41 8.15 2.36
N GLY A 35 -0.29 7.80 1.72
CA GLY A 35 0.29 8.60 0.64
C GLY A 35 -0.34 8.39 -0.74
N LEU A 36 -1.08 7.30 -0.93
CA LEU A 36 -1.77 6.99 -2.19
C LEU A 36 -3.25 7.40 -2.16
N LEU A 37 -3.82 7.53 -0.96
CA LEU A 37 -5.26 7.70 -0.69
C LEU A 37 -6.16 6.59 -1.26
N MET A 38 -5.55 5.52 -1.75
CA MET A 38 -6.17 4.32 -2.32
C MET A 38 -5.40 3.08 -1.88
N SER A 39 -5.97 1.90 -2.11
CA SER A 39 -5.29 0.64 -1.84
C SER A 39 -4.39 0.20 -3.01
N PRO A 40 -3.33 -0.61 -2.74
CA PRO A 40 -2.51 -1.18 -3.81
C PRO A 40 -3.32 -1.95 -4.86
N ALA A 41 -4.36 -2.68 -4.43
CA ALA A 41 -5.24 -3.39 -5.35
C ALA A 41 -6.05 -2.43 -6.25
N GLN A 42 -6.53 -1.30 -5.71
CA GLN A 42 -7.18 -0.27 -6.51
C GLN A 42 -6.25 0.32 -7.56
N ALA A 43 -5.00 0.62 -7.19
CA ALA A 43 -4.01 1.14 -8.12
C ALA A 43 -3.68 0.12 -9.23
N MET A 44 -3.58 -1.17 -8.89
CA MET A 44 -3.20 -2.23 -9.83
C MET A 44 -4.33 -2.64 -10.78
N PHE A 45 -5.55 -2.76 -10.26
CA PHE A 45 -6.69 -3.32 -10.98
C PHE A 45 -7.76 -2.30 -11.38
N GLY A 46 -7.62 -1.03 -10.96
CA GLY A 46 -8.61 0.02 -11.22
C GLY A 46 -9.94 -0.16 -10.49
N ARG A 47 -10.01 -1.10 -9.52
CA ARG A 47 -11.23 -1.43 -8.77
C ARG A 47 -10.92 -1.80 -7.32
N GLU A 48 -11.91 -1.65 -6.44
CA GLU A 48 -11.78 -2.08 -5.04
C GLU A 48 -11.71 -3.60 -4.93
N MET A 49 -10.76 -4.07 -4.13
CA MET A 49 -10.72 -5.47 -3.72
C MET A 49 -11.66 -5.64 -2.54
N LEU A 50 -12.85 -6.15 -2.82
CA LEU A 50 -13.87 -6.40 -1.82
C LEU A 50 -13.55 -7.70 -1.07
N PRO A 51 -13.56 -7.69 0.27
CA PRO A 51 -13.37 -8.92 1.03
C PRO A 51 -14.57 -9.85 0.82
N PRO A 52 -14.42 -11.18 1.00
CA PRO A 52 -15.45 -12.17 0.69
C PRO A 52 -16.82 -11.89 1.31
N GLN A 53 -16.86 -11.22 2.47
CA GLN A 53 -18.10 -10.89 3.17
C GLN A 53 -18.97 -9.85 2.43
N VAL A 54 -18.40 -9.08 1.50
CA VAL A 54 -19.12 -8.02 0.75
C VAL A 54 -19.64 -8.54 -0.61
N LEU A 55 -19.20 -9.72 -1.06
CA LEU A 55 -19.52 -10.29 -2.37
C LEU A 55 -20.94 -10.89 -2.49
N LEU A 56 -21.85 -10.62 -1.55
CA LEU A 56 -23.25 -11.07 -1.59
C LEU A 56 -24.11 -10.36 -2.65
N ALA A 57 -23.55 -9.40 -3.39
CA ALA A 57 -24.26 -8.68 -4.45
C ALA A 57 -24.36 -9.52 -5.74
N PRO A 58 -25.49 -9.45 -6.47
CA PRO A 58 -25.67 -10.17 -7.72
C PRO A 58 -24.65 -9.72 -8.77
N ILE A 59 -23.92 -10.69 -9.32
CA ILE A 59 -22.93 -10.48 -10.38
C ILE A 59 -23.70 -10.23 -11.67
N VAL A 60 -23.63 -9.01 -12.21
CA VAL A 60 -24.11 -8.72 -13.57
C VAL A 60 -23.06 -9.22 -14.55
N PRO A 61 -23.36 -10.21 -15.41
CA PRO A 61 -22.41 -10.70 -16.41
C PRO A 61 -22.31 -9.67 -17.53
N LEU A 62 -21.34 -8.76 -17.42
CA LEU A 62 -20.91 -7.91 -18.53
C LEU A 62 -19.84 -8.65 -19.33
N THR A 63 -19.89 -8.61 -20.66
CA THR A 63 -18.90 -9.28 -21.53
C THR A 63 -17.48 -8.97 -21.08
N THR A 64 -16.72 -10.01 -20.74
CA THR A 64 -15.47 -9.94 -19.98
C THR A 64 -14.40 -9.06 -20.64
N GLU A 65 -14.29 -9.09 -21.97
CA GLU A 65 -13.29 -8.32 -22.72
C GLU A 65 -13.54 -6.81 -22.74
N LEU A 66 -14.81 -6.40 -22.95
CA LEU A 66 -15.19 -4.98 -22.93
C LEU A 66 -14.93 -4.38 -21.55
N THR A 67 -15.18 -5.18 -20.50
CA THR A 67 -15.03 -4.78 -19.10
C THR A 67 -13.55 -4.61 -18.73
N LEU A 68 -12.67 -5.51 -19.17
CA LEU A 68 -11.22 -5.42 -18.90
C LEU A 68 -10.59 -4.21 -19.59
N ASN A 69 -10.92 -3.95 -20.86
CA ASN A 69 -10.40 -2.80 -21.58
C ASN A 69 -10.86 -1.47 -20.95
N MET A 70 -12.11 -1.40 -20.50
CA MET A 70 -12.61 -0.24 -19.76
C MET A 70 -11.90 -0.06 -18.42
N LEU A 71 -11.67 -1.15 -17.67
CA LEU A 71 -10.94 -1.10 -16.40
C LEU A 71 -9.49 -0.67 -16.58
N HIS A 72 -8.79 -1.17 -17.60
CA HIS A 72 -7.43 -0.74 -17.93
C HIS A 72 -7.38 0.75 -18.29
N ARG A 73 -8.29 1.21 -19.16
CA ARG A 73 -8.36 2.65 -19.49
C ARG A 73 -8.65 3.50 -18.26
N PHE A 74 -9.61 3.10 -17.44
CA PHE A 74 -9.95 3.82 -16.21
C PHE A 74 -8.78 3.86 -15.23
N ARG A 75 -8.11 2.73 -15.02
CA ARG A 75 -6.91 2.64 -14.20
C ARG A 75 -5.83 3.60 -14.70
N ASP A 76 -5.52 3.55 -15.99
CA ASP A 76 -4.38 4.27 -16.56
C ASP A 76 -4.65 5.77 -16.73
N HIS A 77 -5.90 6.18 -16.97
CA HIS A 77 -6.25 7.58 -17.27
C HIS A 77 -6.89 8.32 -16.10
N VAL A 78 -7.43 7.61 -15.10
CA VAL A 78 -8.10 8.22 -13.94
C VAL A 78 -7.33 7.92 -12.66
N ILE A 79 -7.10 6.64 -12.37
CA ILE A 79 -6.53 6.22 -11.08
C ILE A 79 -5.04 6.59 -11.00
N TRP A 80 -4.23 6.21 -11.99
CA TRP A 80 -2.78 6.46 -11.97
C TRP A 80 -2.40 7.94 -11.92
N PRO A 81 -3.02 8.85 -12.69
CA PRO A 81 -2.72 10.28 -12.60
C PRO A 81 -3.08 10.90 -11.25
N GLN A 82 -4.09 10.38 -10.55
CA GLN A 82 -4.41 10.79 -9.17
C GLN A 82 -3.38 10.22 -8.19
N ALA A 83 -3.09 8.91 -8.29
CA ALA A 83 -2.12 8.22 -7.47
C ALA A 83 -0.72 8.87 -7.54
N ALA A 84 -0.26 9.19 -8.75
CA ALA A 84 1.04 9.81 -8.99
C ALA A 84 1.16 11.19 -8.33
N ARG A 85 0.10 12.01 -8.40
CA ARG A 85 0.06 13.33 -7.73
C ARG A 85 0.15 13.18 -6.22
N HIS A 86 -0.71 12.34 -5.63
CA HIS A 86 -0.70 12.11 -4.18
C HIS A 86 0.62 11.53 -3.68
N LEU A 87 1.22 10.60 -4.43
CA LEU A 87 2.53 10.05 -4.11
C LEU A 87 3.62 11.13 -4.12
N SER A 88 3.63 12.00 -5.14
CA SER A 88 4.59 13.10 -5.23
C SER A 88 4.45 14.07 -4.06
N ASP A 89 3.23 14.45 -3.72
CA ASP A 89 2.95 15.36 -2.59
C ASP A 89 3.37 14.75 -1.26
N TYR A 90 3.06 13.46 -1.07
CA TYR A 90 3.42 12.72 0.13
C TYR A 90 4.93 12.54 0.27
N GLN A 91 5.64 12.24 -0.82
CA GLN A 91 7.10 12.18 -0.82
C GLN A 91 7.72 13.54 -0.44
N ALA A 92 7.23 14.63 -1.03
CA ALA A 92 7.69 15.98 -0.69
C ALA A 92 7.41 16.34 0.78
N GLN A 93 6.31 15.85 1.35
CA GLN A 93 6.03 15.99 2.78
C GLN A 93 7.03 15.21 3.64
N LEU A 94 7.33 13.96 3.29
CA LEU A 94 8.30 13.13 4.01
C LEU A 94 9.71 13.73 3.97
N CYS A 95 10.15 14.24 2.81
CA CYS A 95 11.43 14.95 2.69
C CYS A 95 11.47 16.15 3.63
N ARG A 96 10.45 17.02 3.59
CA ARG A 96 10.38 18.19 4.49
C ARG A 96 10.39 17.81 5.97
N GLN A 97 9.67 16.75 6.34
CA GLN A 97 9.67 16.27 7.73
C GLN A 97 11.05 15.79 8.14
N PHE A 98 11.71 15.00 7.29
CA PHE A 98 13.07 14.55 7.54
C PHE A 98 14.03 15.74 7.66
N ASP A 99 14.05 16.64 6.68
CA ASP A 99 14.95 17.80 6.67
C ASP A 99 14.74 18.72 7.88
N SER A 100 13.49 18.88 8.34
CA SER A 100 13.18 19.68 9.52
C SER A 100 13.64 19.04 10.84
N ALA A 101 13.69 17.71 10.90
CA ALA A 101 14.07 16.96 12.11
C ALA A 101 15.55 16.56 12.11
N HIS A 102 16.14 16.44 10.92
CA HIS A 102 17.49 15.93 10.75
C HIS A 102 18.51 17.03 11.04
N LYS A 103 19.13 16.94 12.22
CA LYS A 103 20.31 17.73 12.55
C LYS A 103 21.53 16.97 12.02
N VAL A 104 22.03 17.36 10.85
CA VAL A 104 23.33 16.90 10.37
C VAL A 104 24.36 17.27 11.44
N LYS A 105 24.98 16.25 12.03
CA LYS A 105 26.16 16.44 12.88
C LYS A 105 27.36 16.23 11.98
N ASP A 106 28.04 17.31 11.66
CA ASP A 106 29.34 17.22 11.00
C ASP A 106 30.35 16.69 12.03
N PHE A 107 31.07 15.64 11.66
CA PHE A 107 32.15 15.08 12.47
C PHE A 107 33.48 15.58 11.92
N THR A 108 34.32 16.07 12.82
CA THR A 108 35.68 16.50 12.51
C THR A 108 36.69 15.41 12.87
N PRO A 109 37.84 15.32 12.17
CA PRO A 109 38.90 14.37 12.54
C PRO A 109 39.34 14.59 13.99
N GLY A 110 39.10 13.60 14.86
CA GLY A 110 39.39 13.66 16.30
C GLY A 110 38.15 13.59 17.21
N ASP A 111 36.95 13.72 16.66
CA ASP A 111 35.71 13.57 17.44
C ASP A 111 35.53 12.14 17.97
N ARG A 112 35.21 12.04 19.26
CA ARG A 112 34.89 10.76 19.90
C ARG A 112 33.42 10.42 19.65
N VAL A 113 33.20 9.55 18.68
CA VAL A 113 31.90 8.91 18.42
C VAL A 113 31.81 7.59 19.17
N LEU A 114 30.71 7.40 19.90
CA LEU A 114 30.34 6.10 20.43
C LEU A 114 29.85 5.23 19.26
N ALA A 115 30.48 4.08 19.08
CA ALA A 115 30.03 3.05 18.15
C ALA A 115 28.79 2.32 18.68
#